data_AF-A0A966JFE4-F1
#
_entry.id   AF-A0A966JFE4-F1
#
_cell.length_a   1.000
_cell.length_b   1.000
_cell.length_c   1.000
_cell.angle_alpha   90.00
_cell.angle_beta   90.00
_cell.angle_gamma   90.00
#
_symmetry.space_group_name_H-M   'P 1'
#
loop_
_entity.id
_entity.type
_entity.pdbx_description
1 polymer ?
#
loop_
_entity_poly.entity_id
_entity_poly.type
_entity_poly.pdbx_seq_one_letter_code
_entity_poly.pdbx_strand_id
1 'polypeptide(L)'
;MATKTTDRVRAPQPEMLGRKDHTHGNWTVGDSPATRGVPHTDLHNRKMVAPHGADELDRAIRGHEMMHAKVSPTPGEMMSWIARENATQGSLVAVEEARVNSLCTQVGIPVDKYLADGSEKSAGKKLAESGDLANLVHGAVACAGTIGGKEFIKGVKSVDKGLAKVLTNIQKHVMANLGRVGRSVLAETSEDGRPGGFQHVERIAEWVDQLIDDMEEDKRKREEEDKRKSDDSSRDSGDEKESDDKGDDSGDKDGDDESKPRSKPRSEEKREPLDPTKKRPKASPTAIPKWGTLRIKKLPMPDSTKGNLGRKRVASDTGKNPRRMHRYLTDRKVFDRTSRGMGGVVIIDASGSMSFDH
;
A
#
# COMPACT_ATOMS: atom_id res chain seq x y z
N MET A 1 42.17 41.39 17.94
CA MET A 1 40.75 41.54 17.58
C MET A 1 40.20 40.16 17.26
N ALA A 2 39.43 39.57 18.19
CA ALA A 2 38.76 38.30 17.94
C ALA A 2 37.62 38.54 16.93
N THR A 3 37.72 37.92 15.76
CA THR A 3 36.62 37.87 14.79
C THR A 3 35.43 37.19 15.46
N LYS A 4 34.37 37.95 15.75
CA LYS A 4 33.05 37.37 16.04
C LYS A 4 32.67 36.55 14.82
N THR A 5 32.79 35.22 14.93
CA THR A 5 32.13 34.29 14.02
C THR A 5 30.64 34.58 14.15
N THR A 6 30.08 35.30 13.18
CA THR A 6 28.63 35.35 13.03
C THR A 6 28.19 33.93 12.72
N ASP A 7 27.56 33.27 13.68
CA ASP A 7 26.94 31.96 13.45
C ASP A 7 26.01 32.11 12.25
N ARG A 8 26.42 31.51 11.12
CA ARG A 8 25.59 31.52 9.92
C ARG A 8 24.35 30.72 10.24
N VAL A 9 23.20 31.40 10.21
CA VAL A 9 21.89 30.77 10.27
C VAL A 9 21.80 29.75 9.14
N ARG A 10 21.62 28.47 9.47
CA ARG A 10 21.58 27.39 8.49
C ARG A 10 20.14 27.17 8.01
N ALA A 11 19.51 28.23 7.53
CA ALA A 11 18.15 28.18 7.01
C ALA A 11 18.07 27.26 5.78
N PRO A 12 16.98 26.49 5.58
CA PRO A 12 16.76 25.79 4.32
C PRO A 12 16.60 26.81 3.18
N GLN A 13 16.99 26.41 1.97
CA GLN A 13 16.96 27.26 0.78
C GLN A 13 16.06 26.65 -0.32
N PRO A 14 14.75 26.50 -0.07
CA PRO A 14 13.83 25.88 -1.03
C PRO A 14 13.73 26.65 -2.35
N GLU A 15 14.08 27.95 -2.36
CA GLU A 15 14.18 28.76 -3.56
C GLU A 15 15.25 28.25 -4.54
N MET A 16 16.25 27.51 -4.08
CA MET A 16 17.25 26.88 -4.95
C MET A 16 16.69 25.66 -5.70
N LEU A 17 15.52 25.17 -5.30
CA LEU A 17 14.87 24.03 -5.90
C LEU A 17 13.93 24.53 -7.01
N GLY A 18 14.18 24.09 -8.24
CA GLY A 18 13.27 24.31 -9.37
C GLY A 18 12.40 23.09 -9.60
N ARG A 19 11.11 23.31 -9.89
CA ARG A 19 10.25 22.32 -10.56
C ARG A 19 9.75 22.90 -11.87
N LYS A 20 9.41 22.04 -12.84
CA LYS A 20 8.96 22.50 -14.16
C LYS A 20 7.51 22.98 -14.17
N ASP A 21 6.74 22.59 -13.15
CA ASP A 21 5.31 22.86 -12.96
C ASP A 21 5.02 24.10 -12.10
N HIS A 22 6.05 24.72 -11.52
CA HIS A 22 5.89 25.90 -10.67
C HIS A 22 6.86 27.02 -11.04
N THR A 23 6.43 28.27 -10.84
CA THR A 23 7.31 29.43 -10.97
C THR A 23 8.45 29.33 -9.96
N HIS A 24 9.67 29.64 -10.40
CA HIS A 24 10.85 29.60 -9.54
C HIS A 24 10.89 30.80 -8.55
N GLY A 25 11.48 30.61 -7.37
CA GLY A 25 11.72 31.66 -6.38
C GLY A 25 10.54 32.03 -5.45
N ASN A 26 10.84 32.85 -4.44
CA ASN A 26 9.95 33.38 -3.39
C ASN A 26 9.35 32.32 -2.44
N TRP A 27 10.15 31.93 -1.44
CA TRP A 27 9.69 31.14 -0.31
C TRP A 27 9.74 31.95 0.99
N THR A 28 8.78 31.72 1.87
CA THR A 28 8.83 32.20 3.26
C THR A 28 9.42 31.11 4.14
N VAL A 29 10.61 31.34 4.68
CA VAL A 29 11.32 30.38 5.52
C VAL A 29 11.27 30.81 6.99
N GLY A 30 10.82 29.92 7.87
CA GLY A 30 10.76 30.12 9.31
C GLY A 30 11.55 29.06 10.09
N ASP A 31 12.02 29.43 11.29
CA ASP A 31 12.70 28.53 12.21
C ASP A 31 11.70 27.72 13.06
N SER A 32 12.10 26.55 13.51
CA SER A 32 11.31 25.71 14.43
C SER A 32 12.17 24.76 15.25
N PRO A 33 11.67 24.26 16.39
CA PRO A 33 12.24 23.10 17.05
C PRO A 33 12.26 21.86 16.13
N ALA A 34 13.20 20.95 16.39
CA ALA A 34 13.31 19.64 15.74
C ALA A 34 12.30 18.61 16.30
N THR A 35 11.05 19.01 16.47
CA THR A 35 9.98 18.20 17.07
C THR A 35 9.01 17.74 15.99
N ARG A 36 8.63 16.46 15.97
CA ARG A 36 7.71 15.90 14.97
C ARG A 36 6.41 16.71 14.87
N GLY A 37 6.00 16.97 13.63
CA GLY A 37 4.79 17.73 13.31
C GLY A 37 4.96 19.24 13.37
N VAL A 38 6.12 19.76 13.82
CA VAL A 38 6.41 21.20 13.80
C VAL A 38 7.11 21.62 12.50
N PRO A 39 8.22 20.98 12.07
CA PRO A 39 8.74 21.18 10.73
C PRO A 39 7.70 20.74 9.70
N HIS A 40 7.52 21.56 8.67
CA HIS A 40 6.59 21.28 7.57
C HIS A 40 6.89 22.14 6.35
N THR A 41 6.42 21.64 5.21
CA THR A 41 6.48 22.33 3.92
C THR A 41 5.07 22.56 3.39
N ASP A 42 4.66 23.81 3.27
CA ASP A 42 3.42 24.23 2.61
C ASP A 42 3.73 24.67 1.18
N LEU A 43 3.47 23.77 0.24
CA LEU A 43 3.68 23.99 -1.18
C LEU A 43 2.73 25.04 -1.79
N HIS A 44 1.52 25.20 -1.22
CA HIS A 44 0.53 26.14 -1.75
C HIS A 44 0.96 27.58 -1.46
N ASN A 45 1.32 27.84 -0.21
CA ASN A 45 1.74 29.17 0.24
C ASN A 45 3.25 29.43 0.11
N ARG A 46 4.02 28.44 -0.39
CA ARG A 46 5.49 28.47 -0.47
C ARG A 46 6.13 28.84 0.86
N LYS A 47 5.66 28.19 1.91
CA LYS A 47 6.18 28.37 3.26
C LYS A 47 6.89 27.11 3.69
N MET A 48 8.09 27.26 4.25
CA MET A 48 8.84 26.16 4.83
C MET A 48 9.21 26.54 6.25
N VAL A 49 8.98 25.62 7.18
CA VAL A 49 9.36 25.76 8.58
C VAL A 49 10.26 24.58 8.93
N ALA A 50 11.49 24.85 9.33
CA ALA A 50 12.46 23.81 9.68
C ALA A 50 13.54 24.38 10.65
N PRO A 51 14.17 23.55 11.48
CA PRO A 51 15.18 24.00 12.43
C PRO A 51 16.41 24.61 11.74
N HIS A 52 16.90 25.72 12.28
CA HIS A 52 18.08 26.43 11.80
C HIS A 52 19.39 26.04 12.53
N GLY A 53 19.32 25.12 13.50
CA GLY A 53 20.47 24.69 14.27
C GLY A 53 21.49 23.88 13.45
N ALA A 54 22.64 23.64 14.09
CA ALA A 54 23.81 23.06 13.44
C ALA A 54 23.84 21.53 13.47
N ASP A 55 22.96 20.90 14.24
CA ASP A 55 22.95 19.47 14.51
C ASP A 55 22.60 18.65 13.27
N GLU A 56 23.02 17.39 13.28
CA GLU A 56 22.79 16.45 12.17
C GLU A 56 21.30 16.11 12.02
N LEU A 57 20.54 16.10 13.12
CA LEU A 57 19.08 15.99 13.10
C LEU A 57 18.47 17.18 12.34
N ASP A 58 18.86 18.40 12.69
CA ASP A 58 18.35 19.61 12.03
C ASP A 58 18.70 19.62 10.55
N ARG A 59 19.91 19.18 10.18
CA ARG A 59 20.32 19.02 8.79
C ARG A 59 19.45 17.99 8.06
N ALA A 60 19.15 16.86 8.69
CA ALA A 60 18.29 15.83 8.10
C ALA A 60 16.86 16.33 7.92
N ILE A 61 16.30 17.04 8.91
CA ILE A 61 14.95 17.65 8.84
C ILE A 61 14.90 18.68 7.71
N ARG A 62 15.85 19.62 7.63
CA ARG A 62 15.89 20.58 6.52
C ARG A 62 15.95 19.88 5.17
N GLY A 63 16.78 18.83 5.06
CA GLY A 63 16.88 18.04 3.83
C GLY A 63 15.57 17.33 3.45
N HIS A 64 14.85 16.82 4.44
CA HIS A 64 13.53 16.19 4.28
C HIS A 64 12.48 17.19 3.76
N GLU A 65 12.36 18.35 4.42
CA GLU A 65 11.43 19.42 4.01
C GLU A 65 11.79 19.99 2.62
N MET A 66 13.08 20.19 2.34
CA MET A 66 13.55 20.57 1.01
C MET A 66 13.20 19.53 -0.05
N MET A 67 13.22 18.23 0.29
CA MET A 67 12.78 17.20 -0.64
C MET A 67 11.28 17.27 -0.91
N HIS A 68 10.43 17.51 0.10
CA HIS A 68 9.01 17.78 -0.11
C HIS A 68 8.78 18.94 -1.08
N ALA A 69 9.47 20.06 -0.88
CA ALA A 69 9.41 21.22 -1.78
C ALA A 69 9.72 20.84 -3.25
N LYS A 70 10.64 19.89 -3.45
CA LYS A 70 11.08 19.44 -4.76
C LYS A 70 10.13 18.46 -5.44
N VAL A 71 9.51 17.53 -4.70
CA VAL A 71 8.82 16.38 -5.33
C VAL A 71 7.37 16.18 -4.96
N SER A 72 6.90 16.73 -3.84
CA SER A 72 5.55 16.43 -3.34
C SER A 72 4.47 17.19 -4.12
N PRO A 73 3.28 16.61 -4.31
CA PRO A 73 2.17 17.31 -4.94
C PRO A 73 1.67 18.44 -4.02
N THR A 74 1.28 19.56 -4.63
CA THR A 74 0.50 20.60 -3.95
C THR A 74 -0.83 20.04 -3.43
N PRO A 75 -1.49 20.70 -2.46
CA PRO A 75 -2.80 20.26 -1.98
C PRO A 75 -3.83 20.05 -3.10
N GLY A 76 -3.89 20.93 -4.11
CA GLY A 76 -4.80 20.79 -5.25
C GLY A 76 -4.48 19.58 -6.14
N GLU A 77 -3.19 19.31 -6.37
CA GLU A 77 -2.75 18.11 -7.10
C GLU A 77 -3.05 16.84 -6.30
N MET A 78 -2.78 16.84 -4.99
CA MET A 78 -3.09 15.73 -4.08
C MET A 78 -4.58 15.38 -4.14
N MET A 79 -5.47 16.39 -4.12
CA MET A 79 -6.90 16.15 -4.28
C MET A 79 -7.26 15.51 -5.62
N SER A 80 -6.52 15.81 -6.69
CA SER A 80 -6.71 15.16 -8.00
C SER A 80 -6.30 13.69 -8.01
N TRP A 81 -5.38 13.28 -7.14
CA TRP A 81 -5.03 11.86 -6.93
C TRP A 81 -6.08 11.16 -6.05
N ILE A 82 -6.48 11.79 -4.95
CA ILE A 82 -7.52 11.27 -4.05
C ILE A 82 -8.84 11.05 -4.80
N ALA A 83 -9.24 11.99 -5.68
CA ALA A 83 -10.46 11.91 -6.46
C ALA A 83 -10.51 10.75 -7.46
N ARG A 84 -9.39 10.05 -7.69
CA ARG A 84 -9.36 8.84 -8.53
C ARG A 84 -9.84 7.60 -7.79
N GLU A 85 -9.86 7.64 -6.46
CA GLU A 85 -10.32 6.55 -5.58
C GLU A 85 -9.50 5.25 -5.74
N ASN A 86 -8.26 5.34 -6.23
CA ASN A 86 -7.36 4.20 -6.32
C ASN A 86 -6.71 3.86 -4.97
N ALA A 87 -6.53 4.86 -4.11
CA ALA A 87 -5.95 4.73 -2.79
C ALA A 87 -6.51 5.78 -1.83
N THR A 88 -6.52 5.47 -0.54
CA THR A 88 -6.94 6.39 0.52
C THR A 88 -5.94 7.51 0.70
N GLN A 89 -6.41 8.66 1.18
CA GLN A 89 -5.53 9.79 1.51
C GLN A 89 -4.44 9.40 2.51
N GLY A 90 -4.76 8.59 3.52
CA GLY A 90 -3.79 8.14 4.53
C GLY A 90 -2.66 7.33 3.91
N SER A 91 -2.97 6.39 3.02
CA SER A 91 -1.97 5.58 2.32
C SER A 91 -1.13 6.41 1.33
N LEU A 92 -1.75 7.36 0.61
CA LEU A 92 -1.02 8.27 -0.28
C LEU A 92 -0.02 9.13 0.50
N VAL A 93 -0.43 9.72 1.62
CA VAL A 93 0.45 10.53 2.48
C VAL A 93 1.57 9.66 3.07
N ALA A 94 1.24 8.49 3.61
CA ALA A 94 2.25 7.62 4.22
C ALA A 94 3.31 7.15 3.22
N VAL A 95 2.90 6.78 2.00
CA VAL A 95 3.84 6.35 0.95
C VAL A 95 4.62 7.53 0.39
N GLU A 96 4.04 8.73 0.36
CA GLU A 96 4.76 9.94 -0.04
C GLU A 96 5.92 10.26 0.91
N GLU A 97 5.70 10.17 2.23
CA GLU A 97 6.78 10.28 3.22
C GLU A 97 7.90 9.24 2.96
N ALA A 98 7.52 7.98 2.66
CA ALA A 98 8.48 6.94 2.31
C ALA A 98 9.26 7.25 1.02
N ARG A 99 8.60 7.82 0.00
CA ARG A 99 9.25 8.26 -1.24
C ARG A 99 10.26 9.36 -0.95
N VAL A 100 9.88 10.35 -0.15
CA VAL A 100 10.77 11.45 0.28
C VAL A 100 11.97 10.91 1.03
N ASN A 101 11.78 10.01 2.01
CA ASN A 101 12.88 9.36 2.74
C ASN A 101 13.85 8.63 1.79
N SER A 102 13.30 7.91 0.80
CA SER A 102 14.10 7.19 -0.21
C SER A 102 14.92 8.15 -1.06
N LEU A 103 14.31 9.23 -1.55
CA LEU A 103 14.99 10.24 -2.34
C LEU A 103 16.07 10.99 -1.55
N CYS A 104 15.79 11.34 -0.29
CA CYS A 104 16.76 11.93 0.64
C CYS A 104 18.00 11.04 0.76
N THR A 105 17.80 9.75 1.00
CA THR A 105 18.89 8.76 1.07
C THR A 105 19.70 8.72 -0.24
N GLN A 106 19.03 8.72 -1.38
CA GLN A 106 19.67 8.67 -2.71
C GLN A 106 20.47 9.94 -3.07
N VAL A 107 20.21 11.07 -2.41
CA VAL A 107 20.99 12.31 -2.57
C VAL A 107 21.97 12.56 -1.42
N GLY A 108 22.13 11.59 -0.51
CA GLY A 108 23.10 11.65 0.58
C GLY A 108 22.63 12.39 1.85
N ILE A 109 21.33 12.68 1.98
CA ILE A 109 20.76 13.20 3.21
C ILE A 109 20.55 12.01 4.19
N PRO A 110 21.17 12.02 5.38
CA PRO A 110 21.27 10.85 6.25
C PRO A 110 20.02 10.64 7.14
N VAL A 111 18.84 10.50 6.53
CA VAL A 111 17.57 10.27 7.24
C VAL A 111 17.53 8.92 7.97
N ASP A 112 18.28 7.94 7.49
CA ASP A 112 18.44 6.60 8.06
C ASP A 112 19.25 6.58 9.38
N LYS A 113 19.98 7.67 9.65
CA LYS A 113 20.85 7.82 10.83
C LYS A 113 20.32 8.83 11.83
N TYR A 114 19.78 9.96 11.36
CA TYR A 114 19.49 11.09 12.23
C TYR A 114 18.02 11.51 12.27
N LEU A 115 17.17 11.12 11.31
CA LEU A 115 15.77 11.52 11.30
C LEU A 115 14.93 10.73 12.32
N ALA A 116 15.00 11.15 13.58
CA ALA A 116 14.13 10.78 14.69
C ALA A 116 14.11 11.89 15.74
N ASP A 117 12.94 12.16 16.31
CA ASP A 117 12.80 13.13 17.42
C ASP A 117 12.68 12.46 18.79
N GLY A 118 12.72 11.12 18.83
CA GLY A 118 12.65 10.31 20.05
C GLY A 118 11.22 9.95 20.45
N SER A 119 10.19 10.51 19.80
CA SER A 119 8.79 10.19 20.08
C SER A 119 8.34 8.86 19.47
N GLU A 120 9.05 8.35 18.46
CA GLU A 120 8.59 7.26 17.58
C GLU A 120 8.30 5.97 18.34
N LYS A 121 9.17 5.62 19.29
CA LYS A 121 8.98 4.43 20.13
C LYS A 121 7.70 4.51 20.94
N SER A 122 7.40 5.69 21.49
CA SER A 122 6.18 5.91 22.26
C SER A 122 4.93 5.90 21.37
N ALA A 123 5.03 6.48 20.17
CA ALA A 123 3.95 6.51 19.18
C ALA A 123 3.61 5.09 18.70
N GLY A 124 4.62 4.30 18.33
CA GLY A 124 4.43 2.91 17.91
C GLY A 124 3.83 2.04 19.02
N LYS A 125 4.24 2.24 20.28
CA LYS A 125 3.62 1.57 21.43
C LYS A 125 2.14 1.94 21.57
N LYS A 126 1.81 3.24 21.58
CA LYS A 126 0.44 3.74 21.76
C LYS A 126 -0.51 3.24 20.65
N LEU A 127 -0.08 3.28 19.40
CA LEU A 127 -0.88 2.78 18.26
C LEU A 127 -1.08 1.27 18.31
N ALA A 128 -0.08 0.51 18.77
CA ALA A 128 -0.23 -0.93 18.95
C ALA A 128 -1.21 -1.26 20.10
N GLU A 129 -1.21 -0.47 21.16
CA GLU A 129 -2.15 -0.60 22.29
C GLU A 129 -3.59 -0.21 21.91
N SER A 130 -3.79 0.78 21.04
CA SER A 130 -5.12 1.16 20.56
C SER A 130 -5.74 0.13 19.61
N GLY A 131 -4.91 -0.72 19.00
CA GLY A 131 -5.38 -1.73 18.03
C GLY A 131 -5.89 -1.16 16.70
N ASP A 132 -5.56 0.11 16.42
CA ASP A 132 -5.86 0.81 15.17
C ASP A 132 -4.85 0.40 14.10
N LEU A 133 -5.24 -0.59 13.29
CA LEU A 133 -4.36 -1.19 12.29
C LEU A 133 -3.99 -0.21 11.16
N ALA A 134 -4.94 0.62 10.73
CA ALA A 134 -4.72 1.55 9.62
C ALA A 134 -3.64 2.57 10.00
N ASN A 135 -3.79 3.28 11.12
CA ASN A 135 -2.81 4.26 11.57
C ASN A 135 -1.46 3.63 11.93
N LEU A 136 -1.47 2.38 12.41
CA LEU A 136 -0.24 1.65 12.70
C LEU A 136 0.55 1.32 11.42
N VAL A 137 -0.14 0.86 10.37
CA VAL A 137 0.47 0.59 9.05
C VAL A 137 0.94 1.89 8.41
N HIS A 138 0.11 2.94 8.39
CA HIS A 138 0.49 4.26 7.87
C HIS A 138 1.71 4.83 8.58
N GLY A 139 1.75 4.77 9.92
CA GLY A 139 2.91 5.22 10.70
C GLY A 139 4.18 4.43 10.39
N ALA A 140 4.07 3.10 10.23
CA ALA A 140 5.20 2.26 9.84
C ALA A 140 5.71 2.58 8.42
N VAL A 141 4.81 2.78 7.46
CA VAL A 141 5.13 3.12 6.08
C VAL A 141 5.75 4.52 6.00
N ALA A 142 5.17 5.53 6.66
CA ALA A 142 5.66 6.89 6.63
C ALA A 142 7.09 7.03 7.16
N CYS A 143 7.44 6.24 8.18
CA CYS A 143 8.80 6.23 8.74
C CYS A 143 9.74 5.23 8.05
N ALA A 144 9.32 4.59 6.94
CA ALA A 144 10.17 3.63 6.24
C ALA A 144 11.44 4.30 5.71
N GLY A 145 12.59 3.65 5.94
CA GLY A 145 13.89 4.16 5.51
C GLY A 145 14.58 5.10 6.49
N THR A 146 13.96 5.46 7.63
CA THR A 146 14.54 6.36 8.63
C THR A 146 15.00 5.62 9.89
N ILE A 147 15.79 6.29 10.74
CA ILE A 147 16.07 5.76 12.09
C ILE A 147 14.81 5.74 12.96
N GLY A 148 13.93 6.74 12.81
CA GLY A 148 12.62 6.79 13.47
C GLY A 148 11.75 5.57 13.16
N GLY A 149 11.80 5.05 11.93
CA GLY A 149 11.11 3.81 11.57
C GLY A 149 11.54 2.60 12.39
N LYS A 150 12.83 2.49 12.73
CA LYS A 150 13.34 1.40 13.59
C LYS A 150 12.86 1.56 15.03
N GLU A 151 12.84 2.78 15.55
CA GLU A 151 12.34 3.09 16.90
C GLU A 151 10.82 2.86 17.01
N PHE A 152 10.06 3.23 15.98
CA PHE A 152 8.64 2.95 15.88
C PHE A 152 8.35 1.46 16.01
N ILE A 153 9.05 0.63 15.23
CA ILE A 153 8.92 -0.84 15.27
C ILE A 153 9.33 -1.40 16.65
N LYS A 154 10.36 -0.84 17.31
CA LYS A 154 10.71 -1.23 18.68
C LYS A 154 9.57 -0.94 19.66
N GLY A 155 8.86 0.18 19.48
CA GLY A 155 7.64 0.52 20.22
C GLY A 155 6.56 -0.56 20.05
N VAL A 156 6.21 -0.88 18.80
CA VAL A 156 5.23 -1.93 18.48
C VAL A 156 5.63 -3.29 19.06
N LYS A 157 6.91 -3.66 18.93
CA LYS A 157 7.45 -4.95 19.41
C LYS A 157 7.28 -5.15 20.92
N SER A 158 7.18 -4.07 21.69
CA SER A 158 6.93 -4.14 23.14
C SER A 158 5.50 -4.57 23.49
N VAL A 159 4.56 -4.43 22.55
CA VAL A 159 3.13 -4.77 22.70
C VAL A 159 2.79 -6.07 21.96
N ASP A 160 3.26 -6.17 20.71
CA ASP A 160 3.06 -7.33 19.83
C ASP A 160 4.28 -7.57 18.94
N LYS A 161 5.02 -8.64 19.23
CA LYS A 161 6.22 -9.05 18.48
C LYS A 161 5.90 -9.53 17.07
N GLY A 162 4.76 -10.19 16.87
CA GLY A 162 4.36 -10.70 15.57
C GLY A 162 3.96 -9.55 14.65
N LEU A 163 3.20 -8.59 15.17
CA LEU A 163 2.80 -7.40 14.41
C LEU A 163 4.02 -6.55 14.03
N ALA A 164 4.98 -6.38 14.94
CA ALA A 164 6.24 -5.70 14.63
C ALA A 164 7.02 -6.37 13.47
N LYS A 165 6.99 -7.70 13.38
CA LYS A 165 7.60 -8.46 12.28
C LYS A 165 6.88 -8.22 10.95
N VAL A 166 5.54 -8.17 10.97
CA VAL A 166 4.72 -7.83 9.79
C VAL A 166 5.04 -6.42 9.31
N LEU A 167 4.99 -5.42 10.20
CA LEU A 167 5.29 -4.02 9.85
C LEU A 167 6.73 -3.84 9.33
N THR A 168 7.69 -4.58 9.89
CA THR A 168 9.07 -4.60 9.37
C THR A 168 9.12 -5.09 7.92
N ASN A 169 8.33 -6.10 7.57
CA ASN A 169 8.30 -6.63 6.21
C ASN A 169 7.58 -5.66 5.25
N ILE A 170 6.55 -4.97 5.72
CA ILE A 170 5.90 -3.88 4.97
C ILE A 170 6.90 -2.78 4.64
N GLN A 171 7.63 -2.27 5.64
CA GLN A 171 8.67 -1.25 5.42
C GLN A 171 9.70 -1.70 4.38
N LYS A 172 10.18 -2.94 4.47
CA LYS A 172 11.12 -3.52 3.48
C LYS A 172 10.50 -3.58 2.08
N HIS A 173 9.24 -3.97 1.96
CA HIS A 173 8.56 -4.08 0.67
C HIS A 173 8.36 -2.71 0.01
N VAL A 174 7.95 -1.70 0.78
CA VAL A 174 7.82 -0.31 0.31
C VAL A 174 9.17 0.20 -0.20
N MET A 175 10.22 0.09 0.63
CA MET A 175 11.55 0.57 0.25
C MET A 175 12.14 -0.19 -0.93
N ALA A 176 11.88 -1.50 -1.05
CA ALA A 176 12.29 -2.29 -2.21
C ALA A 176 11.55 -1.87 -3.48
N ASN A 177 10.25 -1.55 -3.40
CA ASN A 177 9.49 -1.05 -4.55
C ASN A 177 9.99 0.32 -5.00
N LEU A 178 10.25 1.23 -4.06
CA LEU A 178 10.81 2.54 -4.37
C LEU A 178 12.23 2.41 -4.94
N GLY A 179 13.08 1.56 -4.35
CA GLY A 179 14.46 1.34 -4.81
C GLY A 179 14.59 0.68 -6.19
N ARG A 180 13.54 0.02 -6.69
CA ARG A 180 13.48 -0.48 -8.07
C ARG A 180 13.24 0.62 -9.11
N VAL A 181 12.70 1.76 -8.69
CA VAL A 181 12.46 2.91 -9.55
C VAL A 181 13.67 3.83 -9.45
N GLY A 182 14.22 4.22 -10.60
CA GLY A 182 15.37 5.13 -10.64
C GLY A 182 15.04 6.51 -10.04
N ARG A 183 16.04 7.15 -9.42
CA ARG A 183 15.92 8.47 -8.79
C ARG A 183 15.24 9.51 -9.68
N SER A 184 15.65 9.56 -10.95
CA SER A 184 15.13 10.55 -11.92
C SER A 184 13.63 10.40 -12.13
N VAL A 185 13.13 9.16 -12.17
CA VAL A 185 11.71 8.83 -12.36
C VAL A 185 10.92 9.13 -11.09
N LEU A 186 11.45 8.75 -9.91
CA LEU A 186 10.79 9.07 -8.63
C LEU A 186 10.68 10.58 -8.37
N ALA A 187 11.62 11.38 -8.88
CA ALA A 187 11.65 12.83 -8.72
C ALA A 187 11.10 13.60 -9.94
N GLU A 188 10.50 12.89 -10.91
CA GLU A 188 10.06 13.48 -12.17
C GLU A 188 8.80 14.35 -12.00
N THR A 189 8.75 15.45 -12.76
CA THR A 189 7.53 16.20 -13.07
C THR A 189 7.15 15.86 -14.52
N SER A 190 5.95 15.34 -14.73
CA SER A 190 5.41 14.98 -16.05
C SER A 190 5.13 16.20 -16.91
N GLU A 191 4.92 15.97 -18.22
CA GLU A 191 4.68 17.02 -19.21
C GLU A 191 3.39 17.83 -18.95
N ASP A 192 2.39 17.22 -18.30
CA ASP A 192 1.17 17.90 -17.85
C ASP A 192 1.37 18.76 -16.58
N GLY A 193 2.62 18.91 -16.14
CA GLY A 193 2.97 19.73 -14.99
C GLY A 193 2.52 19.12 -13.66
N ARG A 194 2.49 17.79 -13.55
CA ARG A 194 2.21 17.08 -12.30
C ARG A 194 3.45 16.33 -11.82
N PRO A 195 3.55 15.95 -10.53
CA PRO A 195 4.60 15.04 -10.08
C PRO A 195 4.45 13.64 -10.69
N GLY A 196 5.18 13.36 -11.78
CA GLY A 196 5.15 12.07 -12.49
C GLY A 196 5.56 10.91 -11.59
N GLY A 197 6.56 11.12 -10.73
CA GLY A 197 7.00 10.13 -9.74
C GLY A 197 5.90 9.71 -8.73
N PHE A 198 4.85 10.51 -8.58
CA PHE A 198 3.74 10.23 -7.67
C PHE A 198 2.82 9.10 -8.17
N GLN A 199 2.87 8.74 -9.45
CA GLN A 199 2.20 7.52 -9.94
C GLN A 199 2.70 6.25 -9.22
N HIS A 200 3.99 6.22 -8.86
CA HIS A 200 4.55 5.12 -8.09
C HIS A 200 4.08 5.13 -6.63
N VAL A 201 3.81 6.32 -6.08
CA VAL A 201 3.21 6.49 -4.75
C VAL A 201 1.80 5.91 -4.76
N GLU A 202 0.96 6.31 -5.72
CA GLU A 202 -0.42 5.79 -5.86
C GLU A 202 -0.45 4.26 -5.94
N ARG A 203 0.38 3.66 -6.80
CA ARG A 203 0.45 2.19 -6.94
C ARG A 203 0.85 1.48 -5.65
N ILE A 204 1.81 2.04 -4.90
CA ILE A 204 2.22 1.44 -3.62
C ILE A 204 1.16 1.68 -2.55
N ALA A 205 0.50 2.85 -2.56
CA ALA A 205 -0.58 3.19 -1.63
C ALA A 205 -1.79 2.27 -1.80
N GLU A 206 -2.19 1.96 -3.04
CA GLU A 206 -3.24 0.97 -3.33
C GLU A 206 -2.91 -0.39 -2.70
N TRP A 207 -1.65 -0.84 -2.82
CA TRP A 207 -1.20 -2.07 -2.18
C TRP A 207 -1.22 -1.98 -0.65
N VAL A 208 -0.90 -0.81 -0.07
CA VAL A 208 -1.00 -0.59 1.38
C VAL A 208 -2.44 -0.67 1.87
N ASP A 209 -3.40 -0.06 1.15
CA ASP A 209 -4.82 -0.14 1.50
C ASP A 209 -5.34 -1.59 1.46
N GLN A 210 -5.03 -2.31 0.37
CA GLN A 210 -5.38 -3.74 0.27
C GLN A 210 -4.81 -4.56 1.42
N LEU A 211 -3.60 -4.22 1.88
CA LEU A 211 -2.96 -4.90 3.00
C LEU A 211 -3.65 -4.58 4.34
N ILE A 212 -4.08 -3.33 4.54
CA ILE A 212 -4.84 -2.92 5.73
C ILE A 212 -6.17 -3.67 5.78
N ASP A 213 -6.91 -3.71 4.67
CA ASP A 213 -8.17 -4.45 4.55
C ASP A 213 -7.99 -5.93 4.87
N ASP A 214 -6.96 -6.57 4.31
CA ASP A 214 -6.60 -7.96 4.56
C ASP A 214 -6.32 -8.22 6.05
N MET A 215 -5.62 -7.30 6.72
CA MET A 215 -5.29 -7.41 8.14
C MET A 215 -6.53 -7.22 9.03
N GLU A 216 -7.41 -6.29 8.67
CA GLU A 216 -8.67 -6.08 9.38
C GLU A 216 -9.62 -7.26 9.21
N GLU A 217 -9.73 -7.82 8.01
CA GLU A 217 -10.54 -9.02 7.76
C GLU A 217 -10.01 -10.21 8.56
N ASP A 218 -8.69 -10.42 8.58
CA ASP A 218 -8.05 -11.46 9.37
C ASP A 218 -8.25 -11.24 10.89
N LYS A 219 -8.28 -10.00 11.37
CA LYS A 219 -8.62 -9.66 12.76
C LYS A 219 -10.08 -10.01 13.10
N ARG A 220 -11.03 -9.60 12.26
CA ARG A 220 -12.48 -9.89 12.45
C ARG A 220 -12.74 -11.39 12.49
N LYS A 221 -12.13 -12.18 11.59
CA LYS A 221 -12.25 -13.64 11.57
C LYS A 221 -11.78 -14.29 12.88
N ARG A 222 -10.67 -13.81 13.44
CA ARG A 222 -10.14 -14.32 14.72
C ARG A 222 -11.10 -14.01 15.88
N GLU A 223 -11.62 -12.79 15.94
CA GLU A 223 -12.60 -12.40 16.97
C GLU A 223 -13.90 -13.22 16.88
N GLU A 224 -14.35 -13.58 15.68
CA GLU A 224 -15.51 -14.47 15.48
C GLU A 224 -15.21 -15.92 15.89
N GLU A 225 -14.04 -16.46 15.56
CA GLU A 225 -13.62 -17.81 15.97
C GLU A 225 -13.54 -17.95 17.49
N ASP A 226 -13.03 -16.93 18.19
CA ASP A 226 -12.88 -16.96 19.64
C ASP A 226 -14.24 -16.88 20.35
N LYS A 227 -15.19 -16.08 19.84
CA LYS A 227 -16.60 -16.07 20.32
C LYS A 227 -17.29 -17.42 20.15
N ARG A 228 -17.08 -18.10 19.00
CA ARG A 228 -17.69 -19.43 18.77
C ARG A 228 -17.15 -20.48 19.75
N LYS A 229 -15.88 -20.40 20.14
CA LYS A 229 -15.29 -21.33 21.11
C LYS A 229 -15.76 -21.06 22.53
N SER A 230 -15.99 -19.80 22.91
CA SER A 230 -16.54 -19.50 24.25
C SER A 230 -17.97 -20.05 24.39
N ASP A 231 -18.79 -19.95 23.35
CA ASP A 231 -20.18 -20.42 23.40
C ASP A 231 -20.28 -21.96 23.46
N ASP A 232 -19.39 -22.69 22.79
CA ASP A 232 -19.35 -24.16 22.80
C ASP A 232 -18.88 -24.72 24.16
N SER A 233 -17.97 -24.02 24.84
CA SER A 233 -17.48 -24.41 26.18
C SER A 233 -18.49 -24.17 27.32
N SER A 234 -19.58 -23.43 27.06
CA SER A 234 -20.62 -23.12 28.06
C SER A 234 -21.75 -24.16 28.15
N ARG A 235 -21.75 -25.18 27.28
CA ARG A 235 -22.81 -26.21 27.21
C ARG A 235 -22.49 -27.56 27.84
N ASP A 236 -21.31 -27.72 28.44
CA ASP A 236 -20.87 -28.98 29.09
C ASP A 236 -20.42 -28.75 30.53
N SER A 237 -21.30 -28.17 31.35
CA SER A 237 -21.15 -28.11 32.80
C SER A 237 -22.54 -28.15 33.44
N GLY A 238 -23.19 -29.29 33.28
CA GLY A 238 -24.33 -29.68 34.07
C GLY A 238 -24.11 -31.12 34.54
N ASP A 239 -23.48 -31.29 35.70
CA ASP A 239 -23.97 -32.26 36.68
C ASP A 239 -23.42 -32.00 38.09
N GLU A 240 -24.27 -32.27 39.06
CA GLU A 240 -24.26 -31.89 40.47
C GLU A 240 -23.41 -32.81 41.36
N LYS A 241 -22.92 -32.27 42.49
CA LYS A 241 -23.10 -32.78 43.88
C LYS A 241 -22.21 -31.99 44.85
N GLU A 242 -22.80 -31.14 45.68
CA GLU A 242 -23.36 -31.40 47.02
C GLU A 242 -22.31 -31.63 48.12
N SER A 243 -22.48 -30.77 49.13
CA SER A 243 -21.85 -30.61 50.43
C SER A 243 -21.44 -31.87 51.20
N ASP A 244 -20.36 -31.75 51.98
CA ASP A 244 -20.45 -32.12 53.39
C ASP A 244 -19.56 -31.23 54.28
N ASP A 245 -20.21 -30.81 55.37
CA ASP A 245 -19.76 -29.98 56.48
C ASP A 245 -19.08 -30.84 57.56
N LYS A 246 -18.02 -30.30 58.20
CA LYS A 246 -17.74 -30.40 59.66
C LYS A 246 -16.36 -29.87 60.05
N GLY A 247 -16.36 -28.77 60.80
CA GLY A 247 -15.98 -28.75 62.22
C GLY A 247 -14.50 -28.92 62.63
N ASP A 248 -13.90 -27.78 62.98
CA ASP A 248 -13.37 -27.43 64.31
C ASP A 248 -11.88 -27.65 64.69
N ASP A 249 -11.40 -26.58 65.33
CA ASP A 249 -10.45 -26.45 66.44
C ASP A 249 -8.95 -26.12 66.29
N SER A 250 -8.64 -24.99 66.92
CA SER A 250 -7.45 -24.47 67.64
C SER A 250 -6.03 -24.47 67.05
N GLY A 251 -5.40 -23.28 67.10
CA GLY A 251 -3.94 -23.14 67.19
C GLY A 251 -3.34 -21.83 66.67
N ASP A 252 -3.36 -20.78 67.51
CA ASP A 252 -2.57 -19.54 67.34
C ASP A 252 -1.06 -19.81 67.28
N LYS A 253 -0.35 -19.21 66.31
CA LYS A 253 0.96 -18.51 66.47
C LYS A 253 1.57 -18.03 65.14
N ASP A 254 1.60 -16.72 65.01
CA ASP A 254 2.65 -15.82 64.47
C ASP A 254 3.64 -16.31 63.39
N GLY A 255 3.69 -15.56 62.28
CA GLY A 255 4.96 -15.08 61.69
C GLY A 255 5.29 -15.53 60.26
N ASP A 256 5.35 -14.53 59.37
CA ASP A 256 6.05 -14.48 58.07
C ASP A 256 5.50 -15.26 56.86
N ASP A 257 4.73 -14.49 56.07
CA ASP A 257 4.93 -14.21 54.64
C ASP A 257 5.78 -15.20 53.81
N GLU A 258 5.12 -16.17 53.19
CA GLU A 258 5.49 -16.63 51.84
C GLU A 258 4.23 -17.22 51.16
N SER A 259 3.47 -16.32 50.53
CA SER A 259 2.32 -16.69 49.71
C SER A 259 2.76 -17.45 48.46
N LYS A 260 2.46 -18.75 48.44
CA LYS A 260 2.52 -19.63 47.26
C LYS A 260 1.86 -18.95 46.05
N PRO A 261 2.44 -19.07 44.84
CA PRO A 261 1.94 -18.36 43.68
C PRO A 261 0.55 -18.87 43.32
N ARG A 262 -0.42 -17.96 43.38
CA ARG A 262 -1.70 -18.10 42.67
C ARG A 262 -1.41 -18.52 41.24
N SER A 263 -2.06 -19.60 40.83
CA SER A 263 -2.16 -20.08 39.46
C SER A 263 -2.34 -18.89 38.51
N LYS A 264 -1.29 -18.64 37.71
CA LYS A 264 -1.37 -17.67 36.61
C LYS A 264 -2.56 -18.06 35.73
N PRO A 265 -3.45 -17.13 35.35
CA PRO A 265 -4.37 -17.39 34.25
C PRO A 265 -3.52 -17.80 33.05
N ARG A 266 -3.86 -18.95 32.48
CA ARG A 266 -3.24 -19.53 31.29
C ARG A 266 -3.14 -18.43 30.25
N SER A 267 -1.93 -17.97 29.98
CA SER A 267 -1.68 -16.92 28.98
C SER A 267 -2.32 -17.37 27.69
N GLU A 268 -3.35 -16.63 27.23
CA GLU A 268 -3.83 -16.72 25.87
C GLU A 268 -2.60 -16.62 24.97
N GLU A 269 -2.28 -17.74 24.34
CA GLU A 269 -1.17 -17.85 23.42
C GLU A 269 -1.52 -16.96 22.23
N LYS A 270 -1.08 -15.68 22.27
CA LYS A 270 -1.27 -14.70 21.20
C LYS A 270 -0.75 -15.32 19.91
N ARG A 271 -1.65 -15.92 19.13
CA ARG A 271 -1.35 -16.52 17.83
C ARG A 271 -0.70 -15.46 16.96
N GLU A 272 0.49 -15.75 16.43
CA GLU A 272 1.21 -14.76 15.60
C GLU A 272 0.27 -14.21 14.50
N PRO A 273 0.18 -12.88 14.33
CA PRO A 273 -0.51 -12.31 13.17
C PRO A 273 0.07 -12.90 11.89
N LEU A 274 -0.81 -13.33 11.00
CA LEU A 274 -0.43 -13.79 9.68
C LEU A 274 0.25 -12.62 8.98
N ASP A 275 1.35 -12.91 8.27
CA ASP A 275 2.09 -11.89 7.54
C ASP A 275 1.48 -11.73 6.14
N PRO A 276 0.66 -10.68 5.88
CA PRO A 276 0.03 -10.49 4.57
C PRO A 276 1.06 -10.30 3.47
N THR A 277 2.28 -9.82 3.78
CA THR A 277 3.36 -9.66 2.80
C THR A 277 3.88 -10.99 2.27
N LYS A 278 3.62 -12.09 2.99
CA LYS A 278 4.01 -13.47 2.62
C LYS A 278 2.88 -14.29 2.04
N LYS A 279 1.64 -13.78 2.03
CA LYS A 279 0.59 -14.38 1.21
C LYS A 279 1.17 -14.39 -0.21
N ARG A 280 1.43 -15.60 -0.75
CA ARG A 280 1.56 -15.73 -2.21
C ARG A 280 0.37 -14.96 -2.76
N PRO A 281 0.53 -14.04 -3.73
CA PRO A 281 -0.63 -13.45 -4.37
C PRO A 281 -1.53 -14.64 -4.68
N LYS A 282 -2.74 -14.67 -4.10
CA LYS A 282 -3.68 -15.75 -4.39
C LYS A 282 -3.64 -15.83 -5.90
N ALA A 283 -3.23 -16.98 -6.42
CA ALA A 283 -3.38 -17.23 -7.83
C ALA A 283 -4.90 -17.21 -8.02
N SER A 284 -5.44 -16.02 -8.29
CA SER A 284 -6.67 -15.91 -9.02
C SER A 284 -6.46 -16.79 -10.24
N PRO A 285 -7.41 -17.65 -10.61
CA PRO A 285 -7.34 -18.29 -11.89
C PRO A 285 -7.38 -17.15 -12.92
N THR A 286 -6.20 -16.75 -13.38
CA THR A 286 -5.86 -15.75 -14.40
C THR A 286 -6.28 -14.30 -14.14
N ALA A 287 -5.31 -13.39 -14.02
CA ALA A 287 -5.46 -12.02 -14.52
C ALA A 287 -4.08 -11.36 -14.76
N ILE A 288 -3.70 -11.30 -16.04
CA ILE A 288 -2.83 -10.29 -16.64
C ILE A 288 -3.15 -8.90 -16.06
N PRO A 289 -2.17 -7.97 -15.92
CA PRO A 289 -2.41 -6.61 -15.45
C PRO A 289 -3.69 -6.02 -16.07
N LYS A 290 -4.63 -5.63 -15.21
CA LYS A 290 -5.91 -5.06 -15.66
C LYS A 290 -5.63 -3.71 -16.31
N TRP A 291 -5.88 -3.65 -17.62
CA TRP A 291 -6.13 -2.39 -18.32
C TRP A 291 -7.29 -1.66 -17.63
N GLY A 292 -7.29 -0.32 -17.67
CA GLY A 292 -8.30 0.52 -17.04
C GLY A 292 -9.74 0.04 -17.30
N THR A 293 -10.64 0.29 -16.36
CA THR A 293 -11.99 -0.28 -16.34
C THR A 293 -12.76 0.14 -17.59
N LEU A 294 -12.87 -0.77 -18.57
CA LEU A 294 -13.65 -0.57 -19.78
C LEU A 294 -15.12 -0.39 -19.40
N ARG A 295 -15.64 0.84 -19.55
CA ARG A 295 -17.07 1.12 -19.42
C ARG A 295 -17.81 0.62 -20.67
N ILE A 296 -18.08 -0.68 -20.73
CA ILE A 296 -18.86 -1.30 -21.80
C ILE A 296 -20.31 -0.86 -21.66
N LYS A 297 -20.75 0.10 -22.47
CA LYS A 297 -22.19 0.28 -22.75
C LYS A 297 -22.63 -0.91 -23.60
N LYS A 298 -23.55 -1.74 -23.08
CA LYS A 298 -24.26 -2.74 -23.90
C LYS A 298 -25.19 -1.98 -24.85
N LEU A 299 -24.75 -1.78 -26.08
CA LEU A 299 -25.66 -1.48 -27.18
C LEU A 299 -26.56 -2.72 -27.41
N PRO A 300 -27.81 -2.55 -27.86
CA PRO A 300 -28.67 -3.67 -28.20
C PRO A 300 -27.95 -4.60 -29.18
N MET A 301 -28.00 -5.89 -28.88
CA MET A 301 -27.25 -6.92 -29.60
C MET A 301 -27.77 -7.01 -31.05
N PRO A 302 -26.91 -7.13 -32.08
CA PRO A 302 -27.38 -7.39 -33.43
C PRO A 302 -28.12 -8.74 -33.47
N ASP A 303 -29.33 -8.74 -34.02
CA ASP A 303 -30.17 -9.93 -34.11
C ASP A 303 -29.47 -11.04 -34.90
N SER A 304 -29.35 -12.20 -34.26
CA SER A 304 -28.79 -13.40 -34.89
C SER A 304 -29.78 -13.93 -35.93
N THR A 305 -29.60 -13.53 -37.19
CA THR A 305 -30.30 -14.16 -38.30
C THR A 305 -29.72 -15.56 -38.55
N LYS A 306 -30.58 -16.59 -38.62
CA LYS A 306 -30.18 -17.97 -38.96
C LYS A 306 -29.90 -18.08 -40.47
N GLY A 307 -28.85 -17.41 -40.95
CA GLY A 307 -28.41 -17.46 -42.34
C GLY A 307 -27.48 -18.63 -42.60
N ASN A 308 -27.95 -19.65 -43.34
CA ASN A 308 -27.07 -20.68 -43.87
C ASN A 308 -26.30 -20.12 -45.08
N LEU A 309 -24.99 -19.88 -44.92
CA LEU A 309 -24.13 -19.32 -45.95
C LEU A 309 -23.66 -20.40 -46.93
N GLY A 310 -24.61 -20.92 -47.73
CA GLY A 310 -24.36 -21.79 -48.87
C GLY A 310 -23.47 -23.02 -48.62
N ARG A 311 -22.97 -23.63 -49.70
CA ARG A 311 -21.99 -24.72 -49.64
C ARG A 311 -20.64 -24.20 -50.12
N LYS A 312 -19.57 -24.44 -49.35
CA LYS A 312 -18.19 -24.11 -49.71
C LYS A 312 -17.35 -25.38 -49.89
N ARG A 313 -16.30 -25.32 -50.71
CA ARG A 313 -15.38 -26.44 -50.92
C ARG A 313 -14.16 -26.33 -50.01
N VAL A 314 -13.95 -27.33 -49.16
CA VAL A 314 -12.86 -27.41 -48.19
C VAL A 314 -11.88 -28.52 -48.61
N ALA A 315 -10.61 -28.40 -48.21
CA ALA A 315 -9.58 -29.39 -48.56
C ALA A 315 -9.77 -30.70 -47.80
N SER A 316 -9.62 -31.81 -48.51
CA SER A 316 -9.79 -33.18 -48.02
C SER A 316 -8.62 -34.05 -48.47
N ASP A 317 -8.29 -35.05 -47.67
CA ASP A 317 -7.31 -36.10 -47.95
C ASP A 317 -7.81 -37.18 -48.93
N THR A 318 -9.12 -37.18 -49.18
CA THR A 318 -9.83 -38.18 -49.97
C THR A 318 -10.73 -37.50 -51.01
N GLY A 319 -10.74 -38.04 -52.23
CA GLY A 319 -11.59 -37.59 -53.32
C GLY A 319 -11.22 -38.24 -54.65
N LYS A 320 -12.01 -38.01 -55.70
CA LYS A 320 -11.74 -38.58 -57.03
C LYS A 320 -10.71 -37.79 -57.84
N ASN A 321 -10.82 -36.46 -57.84
CA ASN A 321 -9.98 -35.61 -58.67
C ASN A 321 -9.15 -34.68 -57.78
N PRO A 322 -7.81 -34.83 -57.74
CA PRO A 322 -6.95 -33.98 -56.93
C PRO A 322 -6.92 -32.58 -57.55
N ARG A 323 -7.34 -31.58 -56.78
CA ARG A 323 -7.44 -30.18 -57.24
C ARG A 323 -6.46 -29.26 -56.52
N ARG A 324 -5.93 -29.67 -55.37
CA ARG A 324 -5.01 -28.89 -54.53
C ARG A 324 -3.66 -29.57 -54.41
N MET A 325 -3.02 -29.87 -55.55
CA MET A 325 -1.72 -30.56 -55.59
C MET A 325 -0.64 -29.85 -54.77
N HIS A 326 -0.69 -28.52 -54.65
CA HIS A 326 0.22 -27.73 -53.82
C HIS A 326 0.19 -28.10 -52.32
N ARG A 327 -0.86 -28.80 -51.84
CA ARG A 327 -0.96 -29.27 -50.45
C ARG A 327 -0.40 -30.67 -50.22
N TYR A 328 0.06 -31.35 -51.28
CA TYR A 328 0.53 -32.73 -51.16
C TYR A 328 1.70 -32.86 -50.17
N LEU A 329 2.63 -31.91 -50.21
CA LEU A 329 3.83 -31.93 -49.37
C LEU A 329 3.59 -31.40 -47.95
N THR A 330 2.51 -30.66 -47.71
CA THR A 330 2.25 -30.03 -46.41
C THR A 330 1.36 -30.90 -45.54
N ASP A 331 0.11 -31.10 -45.94
CA ASP A 331 -0.88 -31.82 -45.14
C ASP A 331 -1.61 -32.93 -45.90
N ARG A 332 -1.19 -33.20 -47.14
CA ARG A 332 -1.70 -34.27 -48.02
C ARG A 332 -3.19 -34.14 -48.37
N LYS A 333 -3.82 -32.99 -48.08
CA LYS A 333 -5.23 -32.72 -48.41
C LYS A 333 -5.40 -32.16 -49.81
N VAL A 334 -5.15 -33.02 -50.81
CA VAL A 334 -5.13 -32.63 -52.23
C VAL A 334 -6.49 -32.62 -52.91
N PHE A 335 -7.54 -33.11 -52.26
CA PHE A 335 -8.90 -33.19 -52.81
C PHE A 335 -9.83 -32.11 -52.25
N ASP A 336 -10.99 -31.96 -52.87
CA ASP A 336 -12.08 -31.10 -52.41
C ASP A 336 -13.21 -31.92 -51.79
N ARG A 337 -13.72 -31.45 -50.65
CA ARG A 337 -15.01 -31.88 -50.09
C ARG A 337 -15.91 -30.67 -49.94
N THR A 338 -17.16 -30.78 -50.39
CA THR A 338 -18.16 -29.73 -50.22
C THR A 338 -18.74 -29.81 -48.80
N SER A 339 -18.60 -28.75 -48.01
CA SER A 339 -19.22 -28.61 -46.68
C SER A 339 -20.24 -27.46 -46.69
N ARG A 340 -21.28 -27.54 -45.86
CA ARG A 340 -22.15 -26.38 -45.62
C ARG A 340 -21.37 -25.32 -44.85
N GLY A 341 -21.40 -24.08 -45.32
CA GLY A 341 -20.82 -22.95 -44.59
C GLY A 341 -21.82 -22.48 -43.54
N MET A 342 -21.46 -22.57 -42.27
CA MET A 342 -22.16 -21.86 -41.21
C MET A 342 -21.44 -20.54 -40.96
N GLY A 343 -22.20 -19.45 -40.93
CA GLY A 343 -21.73 -18.13 -40.51
C GLY A 343 -21.17 -17.24 -41.62
N GLY A 344 -21.47 -15.97 -41.48
CA GLY A 344 -20.92 -14.81 -42.18
C GLY A 344 -21.33 -13.56 -41.39
N VAL A 345 -20.50 -12.52 -41.39
CA VAL A 345 -20.82 -11.25 -40.71
C VAL A 345 -21.30 -10.28 -41.78
N VAL A 346 -22.54 -9.80 -41.63
CA VAL A 346 -23.05 -8.68 -42.42
C VAL A 346 -22.84 -7.42 -41.60
N ILE A 347 -22.08 -6.47 -42.14
CA ILE A 347 -21.87 -5.16 -41.53
C ILE A 347 -22.79 -4.19 -42.29
N ILE A 348 -23.73 -3.60 -41.57
CA ILE A 348 -24.61 -2.56 -42.11
C ILE A 348 -24.06 -1.22 -41.63
N ASP A 349 -23.70 -0.35 -42.57
CA ASP A 349 -23.27 1.01 -42.26
C ASP A 349 -24.48 1.85 -41.85
N ALA A 350 -24.38 2.46 -40.67
CA ALA A 350 -25.37 3.39 -40.11
C ALA A 350 -24.74 4.77 -39.88
N SER A 351 -23.76 5.14 -40.70
CA SER A 351 -23.26 6.51 -40.79
C SER A 351 -24.41 7.47 -41.19
N GLY A 352 -24.33 8.74 -40.77
CA GLY A 352 -25.42 9.73 -40.97
C GLY A 352 -25.81 9.98 -42.44
N SER A 353 -25.01 9.51 -43.40
CA SER A 353 -25.33 9.50 -44.83
C SER A 353 -26.27 8.37 -45.28
N MET A 354 -26.53 7.39 -44.41
CA MET A 354 -27.37 6.21 -44.64
C MET A 354 -28.62 6.26 -43.74
N SER A 355 -29.37 7.37 -43.78
CA SER A 355 -30.63 7.54 -43.03
C SER A 355 -31.70 6.53 -43.51
N PHE A 356 -32.34 5.80 -42.59
CA PHE A 356 -33.43 4.87 -42.89
C PHE A 356 -34.82 5.51 -42.78
N ASP A 357 -34.91 6.81 -42.47
CA ASP A 357 -36.18 7.54 -42.40
C ASP A 357 -36.50 8.19 -43.75
N HIS A 358 -37.46 7.58 -44.46
CA HIS A 358 -38.26 8.19 -45.53
C HIS A 358 -39.73 7.89 -45.31
#